data_AF-A0A969PF15-F1
#
_entry.id   AF-A0A969PF15-F1
#
_cell.length_a   1.000
_cell.length_b   1.000
_cell.length_c   1.000
_cell.angle_alpha   90.00
_cell.angle_beta   90.00
_cell.angle_gamma   90.00
#
_symmetry.space_group_name_H-M   'P 1'
#
loop_
_entity.id
_entity.type
_entity.pdbx_description
1 polymer ?
#
loop_
_entity_poly.entity_id
_entity_poly.type
_entity_poly.pdbx_seq_one_letter_code
_entity_poly.pdbx_strand_id
1 'polypeptide(L)'
;MGTSMVLNNLLKESEQTILVDRSVLERLLEGSDRQLNLINSLLEAHASEIQGIPLNCEPKSLSDLVEAVRSDLEPVLKQNHITLINRMSADLPLVNVDTTQLWRVFTNLITNALKHNPHGITITLNAEVGGDGETGFREHHSTERLDDDSRLNQSKIQNLKSKI
;
A
#
# COMPACT_ATOMS: atom_id res chain seq x y z
N MET A 1 19.83 -16.25 8.34
CA MET A 1 20.72 -17.42 8.53
C MET A 1 21.39 -17.87 7.24
N GLY A 2 20.67 -18.02 6.11
CA GLY A 2 21.28 -18.47 4.84
C GLY A 2 22.33 -17.54 4.23
N THR A 3 22.13 -16.22 4.30
CA THR A 3 23.07 -15.21 3.74
C THR A 3 24.44 -15.24 4.40
N SER A 4 24.46 -15.31 5.74
CA SER A 4 25.69 -15.42 6.54
C SER A 4 26.42 -16.74 6.28
N MET A 5 25.69 -17.85 6.10
CA MET A 5 26.30 -19.15 5.79
C MET A 5 26.96 -19.16 4.40
N VAL A 6 26.33 -18.55 3.40
CA VAL A 6 26.91 -18.38 2.06
C VAL A 6 28.15 -17.49 2.12
N LEU A 7 28.05 -16.30 2.70
CA LEU A 7 29.18 -15.36 2.79
C LEU A 7 30.36 -15.96 3.56
N ASN A 8 30.10 -16.68 4.66
CA ASN A 8 31.14 -17.32 5.46
C ASN A 8 31.77 -18.54 4.76
N ASN A 9 31.06 -19.16 3.81
CA ASN A 9 31.64 -20.20 2.96
C ASN A 9 32.51 -19.59 1.85
N LEU A 10 32.08 -18.48 1.26
CA LEU A 10 32.86 -17.75 0.25
C LEU A 10 34.12 -17.11 0.87
N LEU A 11 34.06 -16.63 2.11
CA LEU A 11 35.21 -16.05 2.81
C LEU A 11 36.27 -17.09 3.24
N LYS A 12 35.93 -18.39 3.27
CA LYS A 12 36.87 -19.46 3.61
C LYS A 12 37.77 -19.88 2.45
N GLU A 13 37.38 -19.59 1.21
CA GLU A 13 38.17 -19.89 0.01
C GLU A 13 39.08 -18.71 -0.34
N SER A 14 40.13 -18.50 0.46
CA SER A 14 40.93 -17.27 0.46
C SER A 14 41.93 -17.11 -0.70
N GLU A 15 41.97 -18.02 -1.68
CA GLU A 15 42.98 -17.98 -2.76
C GLU A 15 42.45 -18.18 -4.20
N GLN A 16 41.13 -18.33 -4.40
CA GLN A 16 40.56 -18.57 -5.73
C GLN A 16 39.52 -17.50 -6.12
N THR A 17 39.40 -17.25 -7.43
CA THR A 17 38.30 -16.43 -7.98
C THR A 17 37.00 -17.20 -7.79
N ILE A 18 36.13 -16.68 -6.93
CA ILE A 18 34.83 -17.27 -6.62
C ILE A 18 33.82 -16.80 -7.68
N LEU A 19 33.31 -17.72 -8.48
CA LEU A 19 32.22 -17.45 -9.41
C LEU A 19 30.89 -17.52 -8.65
N VAL A 20 30.17 -16.40 -8.60
CA VAL A 20 28.87 -16.31 -7.92
C VAL A 20 27.78 -16.09 -8.97
N ASP A 21 26.77 -16.96 -8.96
CA ASP A 21 25.59 -16.78 -9.79
C ASP A 21 24.85 -15.50 -9.44
N ARG A 22 24.43 -14.75 -10.46
CA ARG A 22 23.66 -13.51 -10.29
C ARG A 22 22.43 -13.70 -9.41
N SER A 23 21.73 -14.84 -9.54
CA SER A 23 20.55 -15.16 -8.73
C SER A 23 20.87 -15.27 -7.22
N VAL A 24 22.10 -15.67 -6.86
CA VAL A 24 22.55 -15.72 -5.47
C VAL A 24 22.73 -14.30 -4.94
N LEU A 25 23.35 -13.41 -5.72
CA LEU A 25 23.51 -12.00 -5.35
C LEU A 25 22.16 -11.29 -5.21
N GLU A 26 21.22 -11.56 -6.10
CA GLU A 26 19.85 -11.02 -6.04
C GLU A 26 19.14 -11.46 -4.74
N ARG A 27 19.21 -12.75 -4.39
CA ARG A 27 18.64 -13.25 -3.11
C ARG A 27 19.30 -12.64 -1.87
N LEU A 28 20.61 -12.38 -1.91
CA LEU A 28 21.33 -11.71 -0.82
C LEU A 28 20.87 -10.25 -0.67
N LEU A 29 20.68 -9.56 -1.78
CA LEU A 29 20.21 -8.18 -1.83
C LEU A 29 18.77 -8.08 -1.30
N GLU A 30 17.85 -8.89 -1.84
CA GLU A 30 16.46 -8.96 -1.38
C GLU A 30 16.35 -9.26 0.12
N GLY A 31 17.19 -10.16 0.62
CA GLY A 31 17.26 -10.49 2.04
C GLY A 31 17.71 -9.32 2.91
N SER A 32 18.68 -8.53 2.43
CA SER A 32 19.20 -7.34 3.11
C SER A 32 18.16 -6.21 3.12
N ASP A 33 17.51 -5.97 1.99
CA ASP A 33 16.44 -4.98 1.86
C ASP A 33 15.25 -5.32 2.76
N ARG A 34 14.89 -6.60 2.85
CA ARG A 34 13.84 -7.06 3.78
C ARG A 34 14.21 -6.77 5.23
N GLN A 35 15.46 -7.01 5.64
CA GLN A 35 15.90 -6.74 7.01
C GLN A 35 15.89 -5.25 7.33
N LEU A 36 16.38 -4.41 6.42
CA LEU A 36 16.34 -2.95 6.57
C LEU A 36 14.90 -2.44 6.71
N ASN A 37 13.98 -2.96 5.89
CA ASN A 37 12.57 -2.60 5.98
C ASN A 37 11.97 -2.97 7.34
N LEU A 38 12.27 -4.15 7.88
CA LEU A 38 11.78 -4.57 9.19
C LEU A 38 12.33 -3.69 10.32
N ILE A 39 13.61 -3.33 10.27
CA ILE A 39 14.24 -2.43 11.25
C ILE A 39 13.57 -1.05 11.20
N ASN A 40 13.36 -0.50 9.99
CA ASN A 40 12.70 0.78 9.81
C ASN A 40 11.26 0.75 10.34
N SER A 41 10.49 -0.30 10.02
CA SER A 41 9.13 -0.46 10.55
C SER A 41 9.09 -0.57 12.07
N LEU A 42 10.05 -1.26 12.69
CA LEU A 42 10.14 -1.38 14.14
C LEU A 42 10.48 -0.03 14.79
N LEU A 43 11.42 0.72 14.23
CA LEU A 43 11.79 2.05 14.72
C LEU A 43 10.63 3.03 14.62
N GLU A 44 9.85 2.96 13.54
CA GLU A 44 8.68 3.81 13.34
C GLU A 44 7.54 3.47 14.31
N ALA A 45 7.29 2.17 14.54
CA ALA A 45 6.32 1.73 15.53
C ALA A 45 6.69 2.25 16.93
N HIS A 46 7.94 2.07 17.35
CA HIS A 46 8.42 2.57 18.63
C HIS A 46 8.42 4.10 18.73
N ALA A 47 8.80 4.81 17.67
CA ALA A 47 8.74 6.27 17.65
C ALA A 47 7.29 6.77 17.78
N SER A 48 6.35 6.09 17.11
CA SER A 48 4.92 6.41 17.19
C SER A 48 4.32 6.12 18.57
N GLU A 49 4.75 5.07 19.26
CA GLU A 49 4.26 4.71 20.60
C GLU A 49 4.73 5.67 21.70
N ILE A 50 5.96 6.20 21.58
CA ILE A 50 6.58 6.98 22.67
C ILE A 50 6.20 8.47 22.62
N GLN A 51 6.15 9.08 21.44
CA GLN A 51 5.93 10.53 21.31
C GLN A 51 4.60 10.90 20.65
N GLY A 52 3.91 9.93 20.04
CA GLY A 52 2.94 10.22 19.00
C GLY A 52 3.63 10.81 17.77
N ILE A 53 3.02 10.66 16.60
CA ILE A 53 3.51 11.33 15.39
C ILE A 53 2.89 12.73 15.39
N PRO A 54 3.66 13.82 15.54
CA PRO A 54 3.10 15.16 15.39
C PRO A 54 2.61 15.32 13.96
N LEU A 55 1.29 15.38 13.77
CA LEU A 55 0.67 15.57 12.47
C LEU A 55 0.64 17.06 12.15
N ASN A 56 1.24 17.44 11.03
CA ASN A 56 1.08 18.78 10.48
C ASN A 56 -0.08 18.78 9.48
N CYS A 57 -1.30 18.76 10.01
CA CYS A 57 -2.51 18.70 9.18
C CYS A 57 -2.80 20.04 8.50
N GLU A 58 -3.02 19.98 7.20
CA GLU A 58 -3.49 21.11 6.39
C GLU A 58 -4.69 20.70 5.54
N PRO A 59 -5.60 21.63 5.19
CA PRO A 59 -6.67 21.36 4.23
C PRO A 59 -6.10 20.97 2.86
N LYS A 60 -6.39 19.76 2.39
CA LYS A 60 -5.93 19.24 1.09
C LYS A 60 -7.05 18.51 0.35
N SER A 61 -6.93 18.51 -0.98
CA SER A 61 -7.73 17.66 -1.87
C SER A 61 -7.17 16.24 -1.83
N LEU A 62 -8.00 15.26 -1.44
CA LEU A 62 -7.60 13.85 -1.49
C LEU A 62 -7.33 13.39 -2.92
N SER A 63 -8.11 13.90 -3.88
CA SER A 63 -7.95 13.55 -5.29
C SER A 63 -6.57 13.97 -5.81
N ASP A 64 -6.13 15.19 -5.48
CA ASP A 64 -4.83 15.72 -5.92
C ASP A 64 -3.68 14.94 -5.26
N LEU A 65 -3.84 14.57 -3.99
CA LEU A 65 -2.84 13.77 -3.28
C LEU A 65 -2.69 12.38 -3.89
N VAL A 66 -3.80 11.70 -4.19
CA VAL A 66 -3.77 10.38 -4.85
C VAL A 66 -3.18 10.48 -6.26
N GLU A 67 -3.47 11.56 -6.97
CA GLU A 67 -2.91 11.79 -8.30
C GLU A 67 -1.39 11.99 -8.24
N ALA A 68 -0.88 12.72 -7.25
CA ALA A 68 0.56 12.85 -7.01
C ALA A 68 1.22 11.49 -6.71
N VAL A 69 0.62 10.69 -5.82
CA VAL A 69 1.10 9.32 -5.52
C VAL A 69 1.10 8.45 -6.77
N ARG A 70 0.04 8.54 -7.60
CA ARG A 70 -0.05 7.80 -8.86
C ARG A 70 1.09 8.17 -9.80
N SER A 71 1.36 9.46 -9.96
CA SER A 71 2.46 9.95 -10.79
C SER A 71 3.82 9.45 -10.30
N ASP A 72 4.06 9.46 -8.99
CA ASP A 72 5.32 8.98 -8.41
C ASP A 72 5.52 7.47 -8.60
N LEU A 73 4.44 6.69 -8.52
CA LEU A 73 4.49 5.22 -8.64
C LEU A 73 4.33 4.72 -10.08
N GLU A 74 4.04 5.60 -11.05
CA GLU A 74 3.81 5.28 -12.46
C GLU A 74 4.87 4.34 -13.07
N PRO A 75 6.19 4.51 -12.83
CA PRO A 75 7.19 3.60 -13.38
C PRO A 75 7.01 2.15 -12.90
N VAL A 76 6.74 1.99 -11.61
CA VAL A 76 6.56 0.67 -10.97
C VAL A 76 5.23 0.07 -11.37
N LEU A 77 4.17 0.87 -11.45
CA LEU A 77 2.85 0.44 -11.92
C LEU A 77 2.94 -0.12 -13.36
N LYS A 78 3.62 0.60 -14.26
CA LYS A 78 3.84 0.15 -15.65
C LYS A 78 4.64 -1.14 -15.74
N GLN A 79 5.75 -1.24 -15.00
CA GLN A 79 6.58 -2.44 -14.99
C GLN A 79 5.79 -3.69 -14.59
N ASN A 80 4.83 -3.54 -13.67
CA ASN A 80 4.02 -4.64 -13.16
C ASN A 80 2.68 -4.82 -13.91
N HIS A 81 2.42 -4.05 -14.98
CA HIS A 81 1.16 -4.03 -15.72
C HIS A 81 -0.07 -3.73 -14.85
N ILE A 82 0.08 -2.82 -13.89
CA ILE A 82 -0.96 -2.51 -12.91
C ILE A 82 -1.64 -1.19 -13.26
N THR A 83 -2.97 -1.19 -13.18
CA THR A 83 -3.78 0.00 -13.43
C THR A 83 -4.24 0.58 -12.10
N LEU A 84 -3.79 1.79 -11.76
CA LEU A 84 -4.29 2.55 -10.61
C LEU A 84 -5.37 3.53 -11.07
N ILE A 85 -6.61 3.32 -10.60
CA ILE A 85 -7.77 4.16 -10.92
C ILE A 85 -8.08 5.04 -9.72
N ASN A 86 -7.93 6.36 -9.90
CA ASN A 86 -8.46 7.36 -8.97
C ASN A 86 -9.94 7.60 -9.30
N ARG A 87 -10.83 7.26 -8.38
CA ARG A 87 -12.29 7.44 -8.47
C ARG A 87 -12.80 8.38 -7.37
N MET A 88 -11.92 9.20 -6.81
CA MET A 88 -12.32 10.25 -5.87
C MET A 88 -13.11 11.33 -6.62
N SER A 89 -14.28 11.69 -6.09
CA SER A 89 -15.09 12.76 -6.69
C SER A 89 -14.37 14.11 -6.52
N ALA A 90 -14.45 14.96 -7.56
CA ALA A 90 -13.98 16.35 -7.48
C ALA A 90 -14.78 17.17 -6.46
N ASP A 91 -16.00 16.73 -6.13
CA ASP A 91 -16.89 17.40 -5.17
C ASP A 91 -16.57 17.03 -3.71
N LEU A 92 -15.53 16.23 -3.45
CA LEU A 92 -15.11 15.90 -2.10
C LEU A 92 -14.62 17.18 -1.39
N PRO A 93 -15.04 17.41 -0.13
CA PRO A 93 -14.54 18.53 0.64
C PRO A 93 -13.04 18.38 0.90
N LEU A 94 -12.36 19.51 1.10
CA LEU A 94 -10.99 19.48 1.60
C LEU A 94 -10.98 18.81 2.97
N VAL A 95 -10.00 17.92 3.17
CA VAL A 95 -9.80 17.21 4.43
C VAL A 95 -8.55 17.75 5.12
N ASN A 96 -8.60 17.86 6.44
CA ASN A 96 -7.45 18.31 7.21
C ASN A 96 -6.52 17.11 7.47
N VAL A 97 -5.44 17.00 6.70
CA VAL A 97 -4.56 15.82 6.71
C VAL A 97 -3.10 16.22 6.66
N ASP A 98 -2.24 15.42 7.29
CA ASP A 98 -0.79 15.49 7.05
C ASP A 98 -0.49 14.80 5.72
N THR A 99 -0.05 15.59 4.74
CA THR A 99 0.19 15.12 3.38
C THR A 99 1.29 14.05 3.35
N THR A 100 2.33 14.18 4.17
CA THR A 100 3.47 13.26 4.19
C THR A 100 3.05 11.91 4.76
N GLN A 101 2.29 11.92 5.84
CA GLN A 101 1.82 10.68 6.47
C GLN A 101 0.78 9.97 5.59
N LEU A 102 -0.13 10.71 4.97
CA LEU A 102 -1.14 10.11 4.10
C LEU A 102 -0.53 9.59 2.79
N TRP A 103 0.44 10.29 2.22
CA TRP A 103 1.24 9.79 1.09
C TRP A 103 1.91 8.46 1.44
N ARG A 104 2.54 8.39 2.63
CA ARG A 104 3.17 7.17 3.12
C ARG A 104 2.17 6.02 3.25
N VAL A 105 0.97 6.28 3.76
CA VAL A 105 -0.10 5.27 3.83
C VAL A 105 -0.46 4.76 2.44
N PHE A 106 -0.70 5.65 1.46
CA PHE A 106 -1.02 5.24 0.09
C PHE A 106 0.10 4.43 -0.54
N THR A 107 1.35 4.87 -0.42
CA THR A 107 2.52 4.16 -0.94
C THR A 107 2.64 2.77 -0.31
N ASN A 108 2.44 2.64 1.00
CA ASN A 108 2.48 1.34 1.68
C ASN A 108 1.37 0.42 1.22
N LEU A 109 0.14 0.91 1.07
CA LEU A 109 -0.99 0.11 0.62
C LEU A 109 -0.81 -0.33 -0.84
N ILE A 110 -0.42 0.59 -1.73
CA ILE A 110 -0.20 0.29 -3.14
C ILE A 110 0.96 -0.70 -3.28
N THR A 111 2.10 -0.45 -2.64
CA THR A 111 3.26 -1.36 -2.73
C THR A 111 2.96 -2.73 -2.12
N ASN A 112 2.16 -2.82 -1.06
CA ASN A 112 1.68 -4.09 -0.55
C ASN A 112 0.79 -4.81 -1.58
N ALA A 113 -0.11 -4.09 -2.25
CA ALA A 113 -0.89 -4.65 -3.34
C ALA A 113 0.01 -5.15 -4.48
N LEU A 114 1.07 -4.44 -4.85
CA LEU A 114 2.05 -4.88 -5.85
C LEU A 114 2.77 -6.17 -5.43
N LYS A 115 3.19 -6.26 -4.15
CA LYS A 115 3.97 -7.40 -3.62
C LYS A 115 3.17 -8.69 -3.52
N HIS A 116 1.87 -8.59 -3.24
CA HIS A 116 1.04 -9.74 -2.87
C HIS A 116 0.04 -10.19 -3.95
N ASN A 117 0.01 -9.51 -5.09
CA ASN A 117 -0.88 -9.86 -6.20
C ASN A 117 -0.10 -10.18 -7.48
N PRO A 118 -0.66 -11.01 -8.37
CA PRO A 118 -0.09 -11.24 -9.69
C PRO A 118 -0.09 -9.95 -10.54
N HIS A 119 0.77 -9.91 -11.56
CA HIS A 119 0.79 -8.82 -12.54
C HIS A 119 -0.56 -8.69 -13.26
N GLY A 120 -0.92 -7.48 -13.70
CA GLY A 120 -2.17 -7.24 -14.44
C GLY A 120 -3.37 -6.82 -13.59
N ILE A 121 -3.21 -6.58 -12.28
CA ILE A 121 -4.32 -6.15 -11.42
C ILE A 121 -4.71 -4.69 -11.63
N THR A 122 -5.95 -4.39 -11.25
CA THR A 122 -6.45 -3.01 -11.15
C THR A 122 -6.67 -2.65 -9.69
N ILE A 123 -6.08 -1.54 -9.25
CA ILE A 123 -6.27 -0.96 -7.93
C ILE A 123 -7.18 0.25 -8.11
N THR A 124 -8.25 0.34 -7.32
CA THR A 124 -9.19 1.47 -7.38
C THR A 124 -9.22 2.17 -6.03
N LEU A 125 -9.05 3.50 -6.04
CA LEU A 125 -9.14 4.34 -4.84
C LEU A 125 -10.42 5.18 -4.90
N ASN A 126 -11.28 5.01 -3.90
CA ASN A 126 -12.52 5.75 -3.72
C ASN A 126 -12.46 6.49 -2.38
N ALA A 127 -13.22 7.57 -2.28
CA ALA A 127 -13.50 8.23 -1.01
C ALA A 127 -14.96 8.69 -0.99
N GLU A 128 -15.58 8.59 0.19
CA GLU A 128 -16.93 9.06 0.46
C GLU A 128 -16.92 9.88 1.75
N VAL A 129 -17.81 10.87 1.83
CA VAL A 129 -18.00 11.63 3.07
C VAL A 129 -18.77 10.75 4.03
N GLY A 130 -18.11 10.29 5.08
CA GLY A 130 -18.79 9.61 6.19
C GLY A 130 -19.78 10.58 6.84
N GLY A 131 -21.04 10.18 6.97
CA GLY A 131 -22.00 10.93 7.76
C GLY A 131 -21.56 10.94 9.23
N ASP A 132 -21.51 12.12 9.85
CA ASP A 132 -21.17 12.27 11.27
C ASP A 132 -22.14 11.48 12.14
N GLY A 133 -21.62 10.47 12.86
CA GLY A 133 -22.35 9.74 13.89
C GLY A 133 -21.77 8.35 14.13
N GLU A 134 -20.94 8.25 15.16
CA GLU A 134 -20.31 7.02 15.68
C GLU A 134 -19.01 6.58 14.97
N THR A 135 -17.89 7.00 15.55
CA THR A 135 -16.60 6.31 15.46
C THR A 135 -16.76 4.85 15.89
N GLY A 136 -17.02 3.96 14.94
CA GLY A 136 -16.98 2.51 15.11
C GLY A 136 -16.10 1.89 14.05
N PHE A 137 -14.95 1.35 14.43
CA PHE A 137 -14.14 0.51 13.55
C PHE A 137 -14.92 -0.78 13.23
N ARG A 138 -15.38 -0.92 11.98
CA ARG A 138 -15.87 -2.19 11.43
C ARG A 138 -14.85 -2.69 10.41
N GLU A 139 -14.12 -3.75 10.77
CA GLU A 139 -13.31 -4.51 9.83
C GLU A 139 -14.23 -5.26 8.86
N HIS A 140 -14.21 -4.88 7.57
CA HIS A 140 -14.81 -5.68 6.50
C HIS A 140 -13.68 -6.30 5.67
N HIS A 141 -13.45 -7.60 5.86
CA HIS A 141 -12.69 -8.43 4.93
C HIS A 141 -13.65 -8.89 3.82
N SER A 142 -13.45 -8.37 2.61
CA SER A 142 -14.11 -8.88 1.39
C SER A 142 -13.04 -9.28 0.37
N THR A 143 -12.78 -10.57 0.28
CA THR A 143 -12.19 -11.19 -0.91
C THR A 143 -13.31 -11.53 -1.88
N GLU A 144 -13.49 -10.74 -2.93
CA GLU A 144 -14.41 -11.11 -4.02
C GLU A 144 -13.72 -11.04 -5.38
N ARG A 145 -13.69 -12.23 -6.01
CA ARG A 145 -13.49 -12.43 -7.45
C ARG A 145 -14.53 -11.59 -8.20
N LEU A 146 -14.07 -10.92 -9.26
CA LEU A 146 -14.92 -10.43 -10.32
C LEU A 146 -15.83 -11.58 -10.78
N ASP A 147 -17.15 -11.41 -10.66
CA ASP A 147 -18.14 -11.64 -11.70
C ASP A 147 -19.55 -11.22 -11.18
N ASP A 148 -20.28 -10.46 -11.99
CA ASP A 148 -21.75 -10.27 -11.97
C ASP A 148 -22.48 -9.35 -10.94
N ASP A 149 -22.09 -8.07 -10.82
CA ASP A 149 -22.85 -7.08 -9.99
C ASP A 149 -23.65 -6.01 -10.77
N SER A 150 -24.29 -6.40 -11.88
CA SER A 150 -25.17 -5.48 -12.64
C SER A 150 -26.66 -5.56 -12.27
N ARG A 151 -27.06 -6.38 -11.29
CA ARG A 151 -28.50 -6.61 -11.00
C ARG A 151 -28.93 -6.50 -9.54
N LEU A 152 -28.04 -6.42 -8.55
CA LEU A 152 -28.47 -6.48 -7.14
C LEU A 152 -28.75 -5.11 -6.50
N ASN A 153 -28.25 -4.01 -7.06
CA ASN A 153 -28.36 -2.69 -6.43
C ASN A 153 -29.70 -1.95 -6.63
N GLN A 154 -30.59 -2.40 -7.53
CA GLN A 154 -31.91 -1.77 -7.68
C GLN A 154 -32.96 -2.28 -6.68
N SER A 155 -32.89 -3.56 -6.26
CA SER A 155 -33.90 -4.11 -5.32
C SER A 155 -33.72 -3.70 -3.87
N LYS A 156 -32.52 -3.29 -3.44
CA LYS A 156 -32.30 -2.82 -2.05
C LYS A 156 -32.70 -1.37 -1.83
N ILE A 157 -32.61 -0.51 -2.86
CA ILE A 157 -32.96 0.92 -2.76
C ILE A 157 -34.49 1.12 -2.70
N GLN A 158 -35.29 0.24 -3.31
CA GLN A 158 -36.76 0.36 -3.25
C GLN A 158 -37.36 -0.03 -1.88
N ASN A 159 -36.72 -0.92 -1.11
CA ASN A 159 -37.30 -1.38 0.16
C ASN A 159 -37.10 -0.42 1.34
N LEU A 160 -36.25 0.60 1.22
CA LEU A 160 -36.04 1.57 2.29
C LEU A 160 -37.02 2.78 2.27
N LYS A 161 -37.78 2.98 1.18
CA LYS A 161 -38.72 4.11 1.07
C LYS A 161 -40.15 3.82 1.57
N SER A 162 -40.47 2.59 1.97
CA SER A 162 -41.85 2.24 2.43
C SER A 162 -42.02 2.14 3.95
N LYS A 163 -40.98 2.46 4.74
CA LYS A 163 -41.01 2.33 6.21
C LYS A 163 -40.69 3.61 6.98
N ILE A 164 -40.85 4.76 6.35
CA ILE A 164 -40.91 6.06 7.03
C ILE A 164 -42.27 6.67 6.71
#